data_AF-A0A800DPJ8-F1
#
_entry.id   AF-A0A800DPJ8-F1
#
_cell.length_a   1.000
_cell.length_b   1.000
_cell.length_c   1.000
_cell.angle_alpha   90.00
_cell.angle_beta   90.00
_cell.angle_gamma   90.00
#
_symmetry.space_group_name_H-M   'P 1'
#
loop_
_entity.id
_entity.type
_entity.pdbx_description
1 polymer ?
#
loop_
_entity_poly.entity_id
_entity_poly.type
_entity_poly.pdbx_seq_one_letter_code
_entity_poly.pdbx_strand_id
1 'polypeptide(L)'
;MSHEITSRAERFSAYDLTVLGLRGDIKYSTYFLTAEGTQTTEIDFFITRLFDEIKARWEKVVFLTPAAWTVINGRTIPVALQEAVSEFPKAVMVNIGLETFVIILYQEWKERILKKGAQNE
;
A
#
# COMPACT_ATOMS: atom_id res chain seq x y z
N MET A 1 3.29 -4.72 28.88
CA MET A 1 3.98 -5.83 28.20
C MET A 1 2.95 -6.88 27.89
N SER A 2 3.07 -7.48 26.70
CA SER A 2 2.22 -8.54 26.14
C SER A 2 0.81 -8.09 25.73
N HIS A 3 0.66 -7.73 24.45
CA HIS A 3 -0.65 -7.57 23.81
C HIS A 3 -1.16 -8.94 23.39
N GLU A 4 -2.32 -9.32 23.90
CA GLU A 4 -2.97 -10.61 23.66
C GLU A 4 -3.83 -10.53 22.38
N ILE A 5 -3.47 -11.32 21.37
CA ILE A 5 -4.01 -11.26 20.00
C ILE A 5 -5.42 -11.92 19.89
N THR A 6 -6.04 -12.26 21.02
CA THR A 6 -7.27 -13.07 21.08
C THR A 6 -8.54 -12.28 21.40
N SER A 7 -8.48 -10.97 21.63
CA SER A 7 -9.68 -10.17 21.89
C SER A 7 -10.31 -9.62 20.59
N ARG A 8 -11.51 -10.11 20.27
CA ARG A 8 -12.28 -9.77 19.06
C ARG A 8 -12.77 -8.31 19.03
N ALA A 9 -12.76 -7.62 20.17
CA ALA A 9 -13.33 -6.27 20.33
C ALA A 9 -12.30 -5.13 20.13
N GLU A 10 -10.99 -5.40 20.18
CA GLU A 10 -9.94 -4.37 20.05
C GLU A 10 -9.33 -4.28 18.64
N ARG A 11 -9.92 -4.98 17.66
CA ARG A 11 -9.49 -5.00 16.25
C ARG A 11 -9.82 -3.76 15.42
N PHE A 12 -10.42 -2.73 16.03
CA PHE A 12 -10.99 -1.59 15.30
C PHE A 12 -10.22 -0.30 15.55
N SER A 13 -8.91 -0.29 15.30
CA SER A 13 -8.36 0.93 14.73
C SER A 13 -8.80 0.96 13.27
N ALA A 14 -9.48 2.01 12.82
CA ALA A 14 -9.92 2.12 11.43
C ALA A 14 -8.72 2.08 10.45
N TYR A 15 -7.52 2.37 10.95
CA TYR A 15 -6.23 2.32 10.26
C TYR A 15 -5.08 2.14 11.27
N ASP A 16 -3.96 1.54 10.88
CA ASP A 16 -2.81 1.31 11.78
C ASP A 16 -1.79 2.47 11.80
N LEU A 17 -1.80 3.34 10.78
CA LEU A 17 -0.76 4.33 10.54
C LEU A 17 -1.30 5.67 10.03
N THR A 18 -0.62 6.77 10.37
CA THR A 18 -0.79 8.06 9.69
C THR A 18 0.56 8.59 9.22
N VAL A 19 0.69 8.90 7.93
CA VAL A 19 1.93 9.37 7.29
C VAL A 19 1.61 10.53 6.35
N LEU A 20 2.20 11.72 6.58
CA LEU A 20 1.87 12.94 5.83
C LEU A 20 0.36 13.26 5.78
N GLY A 21 -0.38 12.93 6.84
CA GLY A 21 -1.84 13.07 6.91
C GLY A 21 -2.64 11.97 6.19
N LEU A 22 -1.98 11.01 5.54
CA LEU A 22 -2.59 9.85 4.90
C LEU A 22 -2.80 8.72 5.91
N ARG A 23 -3.95 8.06 5.87
CA ARG A 23 -4.30 6.91 6.72
C ARG A 23 -3.87 5.62 6.05
N GLY A 24 -3.18 4.74 6.78
CA GLY A 24 -2.76 3.47 6.23
C GLY A 24 -2.85 2.30 7.16
N ASP A 25 -2.79 1.12 6.58
CA ASP A 25 -3.03 -0.17 7.24
C ASP A 25 -1.98 -1.19 6.78
N ILE A 26 -1.56 -2.08 7.67
CA ILE A 26 -0.56 -3.11 7.38
C ILE A 26 -1.25 -4.46 7.19
N LYS A 27 -1.17 -5.02 5.97
CA LYS A 27 -1.73 -6.33 5.63
C LYS A 27 -0.64 -7.34 5.32
N TYR A 28 -0.83 -8.58 5.75
CA TYR A 28 0.13 -9.67 5.50
C TYR A 28 -0.15 -10.47 4.21
N SER A 29 -1.27 -10.20 3.54
CA SER A 29 -1.69 -10.81 2.28
C SER A 29 -2.44 -9.79 1.42
N THR A 30 -2.70 -10.12 0.15
CA THR A 30 -3.49 -9.30 -0.77
C THR A 30 -4.97 -9.70 -0.85
N TYR A 31 -5.41 -10.74 -0.12
CA TYR A 31 -6.80 -11.21 -0.14
C TYR A 31 -7.83 -10.14 0.28
N PHE A 32 -7.41 -9.14 1.04
CA PHE A 32 -8.26 -8.01 1.41
C PHE A 32 -8.70 -7.18 0.18
N LEU A 33 -7.93 -7.20 -0.91
CA LEU A 33 -8.27 -6.50 -2.14
C LEU A 33 -9.48 -7.12 -2.86
N THR A 34 -9.82 -8.37 -2.54
CA THR A 34 -10.96 -9.11 -3.12
C THR A 34 -12.09 -9.34 -2.11
N ALA A 35 -11.89 -8.99 -0.84
CA ALA A 35 -12.90 -9.17 0.19
C ALA A 35 -13.96 -8.08 0.09
N GLU A 36 -15.23 -8.46 -0.01
CA GLU A 36 -16.35 -7.54 0.05
C GLU A 36 -16.32 -6.76 1.37
N GLY A 37 -16.24 -5.42 1.28
CA GLY A 37 -16.26 -4.53 2.44
C GLY A 37 -14.94 -3.83 2.79
N THR A 38 -13.87 -3.99 2.00
CA THR A 38 -12.70 -3.10 2.12
C THR A 38 -13.11 -1.69 1.69
N GLN A 39 -13.47 -0.85 2.65
CA GLN A 39 -13.78 0.56 2.41
C GLN A 39 -12.48 1.35 2.18
N THR A 40 -11.99 1.33 0.93
CA THR A 40 -10.86 2.17 0.49
C THR A 40 -11.12 3.66 0.64
N THR A 41 -12.37 4.07 0.83
CA THR A 41 -12.77 5.45 1.12
C THR A 41 -12.18 6.00 2.42
N GLU A 42 -11.77 5.15 3.36
CA GLU A 42 -11.19 5.59 4.65
C GLU A 42 -9.68 5.32 4.77
N ILE A 43 -9.10 4.56 3.83
CA ILE A 43 -7.70 4.15 3.83
C ILE A 43 -6.99 4.61 2.56
N ASP A 44 -5.99 5.47 2.74
CA ASP A 44 -5.20 6.05 1.67
C ASP A 44 -4.13 5.09 1.15
N PHE A 45 -3.60 4.21 2.01
CA PHE A 45 -2.59 3.24 1.62
C PHE A 45 -2.59 1.94 2.43
N PHE A 46 -2.10 0.86 1.81
CA PHE A 46 -1.87 -0.42 2.45
C PHE A 46 -0.42 -0.84 2.26
N ILE A 47 0.26 -1.23 3.34
CA ILE A 47 1.58 -1.88 3.25
C ILE A 47 1.34 -3.38 3.26
N THR A 48 1.81 -4.08 2.23
CA THR A 48 1.68 -5.54 2.11
C THR A 48 2.89 -6.13 1.38
N ARG A 49 2.76 -7.38 0.93
CA ARG A 49 3.79 -8.09 0.17
C ARG A 49 3.21 -8.70 -1.10
N LEU A 50 3.97 -8.64 -2.19
CA LEU A 50 3.72 -9.38 -3.43
C LEU A 50 4.82 -10.42 -3.62
N PHE A 51 4.46 -11.59 -4.15
CA PHE A 51 5.45 -12.61 -4.48
C PHE A 51 6.06 -12.31 -5.86
N ASP A 52 7.38 -12.20 -5.90
CA ASP A 52 8.17 -12.11 -7.13
C ASP A 52 8.54 -13.53 -7.56
N GLU A 53 7.88 -14.03 -8.60
CA GLU A 53 8.15 -15.37 -9.14
C GLU A 53 9.55 -15.48 -9.76
N ILE A 54 10.05 -14.40 -10.36
CA ILE A 54 11.35 -14.38 -11.04
C ILE A 54 12.48 -14.47 -10.00
N LYS A 55 12.37 -13.72 -8.90
CA LYS A 55 13.36 -13.72 -7.80
C LYS A 55 13.05 -14.75 -6.72
N ALA A 56 11.94 -15.48 -6.84
CA ALA A 56 11.41 -16.42 -5.85
C ALA A 56 11.37 -15.84 -4.41
N ARG A 57 10.92 -14.58 -4.26
CA ARG A 57 10.91 -13.89 -2.95
C ARG A 57 9.72 -12.96 -2.79
N TRP A 58 9.38 -12.65 -1.54
CA TRP A 58 8.36 -11.66 -1.21
C TRP A 58 8.95 -10.24 -1.23
N GLU A 59 8.37 -9.37 -2.04
CA GLU A 59 8.66 -7.93 -2.10
C GLU A 59 7.67 -7.17 -1.23
N LYS A 60 8.16 -6.30 -0.35
CA LYS A 60 7.31 -5.39 0.42
C LYS A 60 6.89 -4.22 -0.46
N VAL A 61 5.59 -3.97 -0.54
CA VAL A 61 5.00 -2.97 -1.42
C VAL A 61 3.99 -2.12 -0.67
N VAL A 62 3.70 -0.95 -1.24
CA VAL A 62 2.64 -0.07 -0.78
C VAL A 62 1.63 0.08 -1.90
N PHE A 63 0.38 -0.23 -1.61
CA PHE A 63 -0.77 0.08 -2.45
C PHE A 63 -1.30 1.43 -2.00
N LEU A 64 -1.46 2.37 -2.91
CA LEU A 64 -1.95 3.71 -2.65
C LEU A 64 -3.22 3.94 -3.46
N THR A 65 -4.18 4.66 -2.88
CA THR A 65 -5.26 5.22 -3.69
C THR A 65 -4.67 6.26 -4.67
N PRO A 66 -5.34 6.56 -5.80
CA PRO A 66 -4.87 7.59 -6.73
C PRO A 66 -4.76 8.95 -6.04
N ALA A 67 -5.67 9.25 -5.10
CA ALA A 67 -5.63 10.45 -4.28
C ALA A 67 -4.36 10.50 -3.42
N ALA A 68 -4.04 9.43 -2.69
CA ALA A 68 -2.83 9.34 -1.89
C ALA A 68 -1.56 9.48 -2.73
N TRP A 69 -1.56 8.92 -3.95
CA TRP A 69 -0.44 9.05 -4.88
C TRP A 69 -0.19 10.51 -5.29
N THR A 70 -1.21 11.35 -5.40
CA THR A 70 -1.02 12.78 -5.74
C THR A 70 -0.16 13.53 -4.71
N VAL A 71 -0.22 13.12 -3.43
CA VAL A 71 0.58 13.71 -2.35
C VAL A 71 2.06 13.40 -2.53
N ILE A 72 2.39 12.20 -2.99
CA ILE A 72 3.79 11.77 -3.21
C ILE A 72 4.30 12.26 -4.57
N ASN A 73 3.41 12.22 -5.57
CA ASN A 73 3.63 12.55 -6.96
C ASN A 73 4.67 11.66 -7.67
N GLY A 74 4.40 11.34 -8.94
CA GLY A 74 5.28 10.55 -9.78
C GLY A 74 4.56 9.93 -10.97
N ARG A 75 5.36 9.48 -11.94
CA ARG A 75 4.83 8.72 -13.09
C ARG A 75 4.48 7.31 -12.66
N THR A 76 3.38 6.80 -13.23
CA THR A 76 2.95 5.41 -13.10
C THR A 76 2.88 4.75 -14.46
N ILE A 77 2.99 3.43 -14.49
CA ILE A 77 2.77 2.61 -15.69
C ILE A 77 1.52 1.75 -15.46
N PRO A 78 0.51 1.80 -16.34
CA PRO A 78 -0.65 0.93 -16.23
C PRO A 78 -0.26 -0.52 -16.56
N VAL A 79 -0.53 -1.45 -15.64
CA VAL A 79 -0.25 -2.89 -15.78
C VAL A 79 -1.32 -3.73 -15.08
N ALA A 80 -1.37 -5.04 -15.37
CA ALA A 80 -2.14 -5.96 -14.55
C ALA A 80 -1.43 -6.23 -13.20
N LEU A 81 -2.18 -6.55 -12.14
CA LEU A 81 -1.60 -6.84 -10.82
C LEU A 81 -0.51 -7.95 -10.87
N GLN A 82 -0.74 -8.98 -11.69
CA GLN A 82 0.20 -10.08 -11.92
C GLN A 82 1.51 -9.65 -12.59
N GLU A 83 1.53 -8.51 -13.28
CA GLU A 83 2.70 -7.95 -13.97
C GLU A 83 3.41 -6.88 -13.13
N ALA A 84 2.77 -6.42 -12.05
CA ALA A 84 3.25 -5.30 -11.23
C ALA A 84 4.69 -5.48 -10.74
N VAL A 85 5.04 -6.70 -10.33
CA VAL A 85 6.35 -7.01 -9.75
C VAL A 85 7.48 -6.89 -10.78
N SER A 86 7.19 -7.17 -12.06
CA SER A 86 8.16 -7.09 -13.15
C SER A 86 8.57 -5.67 -13.52
N GLU A 87 7.74 -4.66 -13.17
CA GLU A 87 8.03 -3.25 -13.46
C GLU A 87 8.75 -2.53 -12.32
N PHE A 88 8.92 -3.17 -11.17
CA PHE A 88 9.67 -2.57 -10.06
C PHE A 88 11.13 -2.32 -10.46
N PRO A 89 11.71 -1.16 -10.08
CA PRO A 89 11.26 -0.26 -9.00
C PRO A 89 10.27 0.84 -9.41
N LYS A 90 9.77 0.85 -10.64
CA LYS A 90 8.80 1.88 -11.08
C LYS A 90 7.48 1.74 -10.33
N ALA A 91 6.80 2.86 -10.09
CA ALA A 91 5.44 2.82 -9.60
C ALA A 91 4.50 2.38 -10.74
N VAL A 92 3.56 1.51 -10.41
CA VAL A 92 2.60 0.97 -11.38
C VAL A 92 1.18 1.31 -10.97
N MET A 93 0.28 1.41 -11.94
CA MET A 93 -1.14 1.62 -11.72
C MET A 93 -1.88 0.37 -12.13
N VAL A 94 -2.69 -0.18 -11.23
CA VAL A 94 -3.45 -1.41 -11.44
C VAL A 94 -4.92 -1.16 -11.16
N ASN A 95 -5.79 -1.88 -11.87
CA ASN A 95 -7.21 -1.94 -11.55
C ASN A 95 -7.51 -3.28 -10.89
N ILE A 96 -8.18 -3.25 -9.75
CA ILE A 96 -8.60 -4.44 -8.99
C ILE A 96 -10.10 -4.30 -8.73
N GLY A 97 -10.90 -5.11 -9.42
CA GLY A 97 -12.35 -4.90 -9.43
C GLY A 97 -12.71 -3.53 -10.01
N LEU A 98 -13.41 -2.71 -9.24
CA LEU A 98 -13.80 -1.34 -9.59
C LEU A 98 -12.82 -0.27 -9.07
N GLU A 99 -11.78 -0.69 -8.35
CA GLU A 99 -10.86 0.22 -7.67
C GLU A 99 -9.53 0.30 -8.43
N THR A 100 -8.95 1.50 -8.42
CA THR A 100 -7.62 1.73 -8.98
C THR A 100 -6.63 1.93 -7.85
N PHE A 101 -5.48 1.27 -7.93
CA PHE A 101 -4.39 1.44 -7.00
C PHE A 101 -3.09 1.79 -7.71
N VAL A 102 -2.26 2.58 -7.06
CA VAL A 102 -0.85 2.74 -7.40
C VAL A 102 -0.02 1.85 -6.50
N ILE A 103 0.78 0.96 -7.07
CA ILE A 103 1.67 0.05 -6.33
C ILE A 103 3.10 0.51 -6.52
N ILE A 104 3.85 0.55 -5.42
CA ILE A 104 5.27 0.91 -5.41
C ILE A 104 6.01 0.07 -4.37
N LEU A 105 7.32 -0.15 -4.55
CA LEU A 105 8.16 -0.77 -3.54
C LEU A 105 8.16 0.05 -2.24
N TYR A 106 8.14 -0.64 -1.10
CA TYR A 106 8.15 0.01 0.21
C TYR A 106 9.36 0.92 0.43
N GLN A 107 10.55 0.49 -0.03
CA GLN A 107 11.76 1.31 0.11
C GLN A 107 11.67 2.60 -0.70
N GLU A 108 11.24 2.49 -1.96
CA GLU A 108 11.04 3.65 -2.85
C GLU A 108 9.98 4.61 -2.28
N TRP A 109 8.86 4.08 -1.78
CA TRP A 109 7.84 4.87 -1.10
C TRP A 109 8.40 5.61 0.11
N LYS A 110 9.12 4.90 0.99
CA LYS A 110 9.74 5.47 2.19
C LYS A 110 10.71 6.60 1.84
N GLU A 111 11.55 6.41 0.84
CA GLU A 111 12.48 7.45 0.39
C GLU A 111 11.75 8.71 -0.08
N ARG A 112 10.65 8.57 -0.82
CA ARG A 112 9.85 9.72 -1.27
C ARG A 112 9.13 10.42 -0.13
N ILE A 113 8.57 9.67 0.81
CA ILE A 113 7.95 10.23 2.02
C ILE A 113 8.97 11.02 2.84
N LEU A 114 10.18 10.48 3.03
CA LEU A 114 11.25 11.16 3.76
C LEU A 114 11.69 12.46 3.06
N LYS A 115 11.85 12.42 1.73
CA LYS A 115 12.14 13.62 0.93
C LYS A 115 11.06 14.69 1.05
N LYS A 116 9.78 14.29 1.07
CA LYS A 116 8.63 15.21 1.23
C LYS A 116 8.55 15.79 2.65
N GLY A 117 8.78 14.98 3.68
CA GLY A 117 8.80 15.43 5.06
C GLY A 117 9.87 16.51 5.29
N ALA A 118 11.08 16.27 4.77
CA ALA A 118 12.19 17.23 4.87
C ALA A 118 11.99 18.53 4.07
N GLN A 119 11.02 18.60 3.15
CA GLN A 119 10.67 19.83 2.42
C GLN A 119 9.53 20.63 3.07
N ASN A 120 8.88 20.07 4.10
CA ASN A 120 7.80 20.71 4.85
C ASN A 120 8.25 21.22 6.24
N GLU A 121 9.56 21.16 6.53
CA GLU A 121 10.24 21.80 7.67
C GLU A 121 10.93 23.10 7.24
#